data_AF-A0A399IBC0-F1
#
_entry.id   AF-A0A399IBC0-F1
#
_cell.length_a   1.000
_cell.length_b   1.000
_cell.length_c   1.000
_cell.angle_alpha   90.00
_cell.angle_beta   90.00
_cell.angle_gamma   90.00
#
_symmetry.space_group_name_H-M   'P 1'
#
loop_
_entity.id
_entity.type
_entity.pdbx_description
1 polymer ?
#
loop_
_entity_poly.entity_id
_entity_poly.type
_entity_poly.pdbx_seq_one_letter_code
_entity_poly.pdbx_strand_id
1 'polypeptide(L)'
;MLRFFQSIFRSDTIAGKHPESLVKAAIERAVDGTDPWIRAVSGYKKKLRPAVIRAMDHVVMLAEGMAPAIVVKPGSYDTDPKLRTFFISKADMRKILNSDRNLADFRHQNTGTVPLIRAMLAMEKHESVFIGAALSGDIVLHDVPQVAVSFEAHRLFDLAASEKETRRLLQKRAYDNLLSLALRRITIMKTEREKLERYRMLLQSKLNLLQRGGWGFDEALGDERMDVARVEKQLARIESDLLEIGGDDHMLEAYLGVVLDVLGHPEEHLWFSKETLTIDRMGIKRRQTAGDTREVTLDIINNSEGRSLVVSLITISGDAI
;
A
#
# COMPACT_ATOMS: atom_id res chain seq x y z
N MET A 1 -2.12 -21.25 13.25
CA MET A 1 -1.62 -20.97 11.89
C MET A 1 -0.40 -20.04 11.81
N LEU A 2 0.01 -19.31 12.86
CA LEU A 2 1.16 -18.37 12.80
C LEU A 2 2.57 -19.02 12.76
N ARG A 3 2.74 -20.28 13.20
CA ARG A 3 4.06 -20.95 13.29
C ARG A 3 4.65 -21.40 11.95
N PHE A 4 3.83 -21.63 10.92
CA PHE A 4 4.32 -22.02 9.58
C PHE A 4 4.97 -20.84 8.84
N PHE A 5 4.60 -19.60 9.17
CA PHE A 5 5.05 -18.36 8.50
C PHE A 5 6.41 -17.84 8.98
N GLN A 6 6.92 -18.34 10.11
CA GLN A 6 8.32 -18.16 10.49
C GLN A 6 9.25 -19.00 9.59
N SER A 7 8.74 -20.04 8.92
CA SER A 7 9.52 -20.91 8.03
C SER A 7 9.75 -20.29 6.65
N ILE A 8 8.75 -19.55 6.13
CA ILE A 8 8.77 -19.06 4.74
C ILE A 8 9.95 -18.14 4.46
N PHE A 9 10.39 -17.30 5.41
CA PHE A 9 11.51 -16.38 5.19
C PHE A 9 12.68 -16.61 6.15
N ARG A 10 12.84 -17.84 6.67
CA ARG A 10 13.92 -18.18 7.62
C ARG A 10 15.29 -18.32 6.95
N SER A 11 15.32 -18.57 5.65
CA SER A 11 16.53 -18.83 4.86
C SER A 11 17.01 -17.56 4.16
N ASP A 12 18.32 -17.31 4.23
CA ASP A 12 19.02 -16.20 3.57
C ASP A 12 18.57 -16.05 2.12
N THR A 13 17.69 -15.08 1.89
CA THR A 13 17.07 -14.86 0.57
C THR A 13 17.85 -13.75 -0.10
N ILE A 14 18.88 -14.14 -0.86
CA ILE A 14 19.57 -13.26 -1.78
C ILE A 14 18.63 -13.07 -2.98
N ALA A 15 18.44 -11.82 -3.42
CA ALA A 15 17.65 -11.50 -4.62
C ALA A 15 18.04 -12.42 -5.78
N GLY A 16 17.06 -13.08 -6.42
CA GLY A 16 17.27 -14.02 -7.53
C GLY A 16 17.46 -15.50 -7.17
N LYS A 17 17.57 -15.91 -5.89
CA LYS A 17 17.57 -17.34 -5.49
C LYS A 17 16.62 -17.62 -4.34
N HIS A 18 15.32 -17.62 -4.64
CA HIS A 18 14.29 -18.06 -3.70
C HIS A 18 14.23 -19.60 -3.64
N PRO A 19 14.25 -20.23 -2.46
CA PRO A 19 14.02 -21.66 -2.33
C PRO A 19 12.68 -22.06 -2.96
N GLU A 20 12.63 -23.23 -3.59
CA GLU A 20 11.42 -23.72 -4.27
C GLU A 20 10.21 -23.83 -3.32
N SER A 21 10.45 -24.18 -2.06
CA SER A 21 9.43 -24.20 -1.00
C SER A 21 8.85 -22.82 -0.72
N LEU A 22 9.69 -21.77 -0.77
CA LEU A 22 9.31 -20.39 -0.52
C LEU A 22 8.43 -19.87 -1.66
N VAL A 23 8.84 -20.09 -2.92
CA VAL A 23 8.06 -19.70 -4.11
C VAL A 23 6.69 -20.39 -4.11
N LYS A 24 6.64 -21.70 -3.80
CA LYS A 24 5.37 -22.42 -3.67
C LYS A 24 4.45 -21.83 -2.59
N ALA A 25 5.01 -21.47 -1.43
CA ALA A 25 4.25 -20.86 -0.35
C ALA A 25 3.74 -19.46 -0.71
N ALA A 26 4.54 -18.66 -1.44
CA ALA A 26 4.15 -17.34 -1.91
C ALA A 26 3.04 -17.40 -2.97
N ILE A 27 3.06 -18.41 -3.85
CA ILE A 27 1.97 -18.69 -4.80
C ILE A 27 0.67 -19.01 -4.05
N GLU A 28 0.69 -19.93 -3.08
CA GLU A 28 -0.51 -20.25 -2.30
C GLU A 28 -1.01 -19.03 -1.51
N ARG A 29 -0.09 -18.23 -0.95
CA ARG A 29 -0.43 -16.98 -0.28
C ARG A 29 -1.10 -15.98 -1.22
N ALA A 30 -0.65 -15.88 -2.47
CA ALA A 30 -1.27 -15.00 -3.45
C ALA A 30 -2.71 -15.38 -3.72
N VAL A 31 -2.97 -16.69 -3.87
CA VAL A 31 -4.32 -17.23 -4.07
C VAL A 31 -5.19 -17.04 -2.82
N ASP A 32 -4.68 -17.35 -1.63
CA ASP A 32 -5.42 -17.18 -0.38
C ASP A 32 -5.69 -15.72 -0.03
N GLY A 33 -4.77 -14.82 -0.39
CA GLY A 33 -4.89 -13.38 -0.18
C GLY A 33 -5.78 -12.67 -1.21
N THR A 34 -6.20 -13.34 -2.27
CA THR A 34 -7.03 -12.79 -3.34
C THR A 34 -8.32 -13.59 -3.51
N ASP A 35 -8.35 -14.55 -4.42
CA ASP A 35 -9.50 -15.43 -4.64
C ASP A 35 -9.09 -16.91 -4.59
N PRO A 36 -9.53 -17.67 -3.56
CA PRO A 36 -9.25 -19.09 -3.44
C PRO A 36 -9.73 -19.96 -4.61
N TRP A 37 -10.72 -19.50 -5.39
CA TRP A 37 -11.30 -20.26 -6.49
C TRP A 37 -10.40 -20.29 -7.73
N ILE A 38 -9.40 -19.41 -7.80
CA ILE A 38 -8.35 -19.43 -8.84
C ILE A 38 -7.67 -20.81 -8.92
N ARG A 39 -7.71 -21.63 -7.85
CA ARG A 39 -7.21 -23.01 -7.85
C ARG A 39 -7.84 -23.92 -8.90
N ALA A 40 -9.07 -23.61 -9.35
CA ALA A 40 -9.74 -24.38 -10.39
C ALA A 40 -9.19 -24.09 -11.80
N VAL A 41 -8.42 -23.01 -11.98
CA VAL A 41 -7.80 -22.68 -13.27
C VAL A 41 -6.65 -23.64 -13.55
N SER A 42 -6.69 -24.28 -14.73
CA SER A 42 -5.65 -25.22 -15.15
C SER A 42 -4.27 -24.56 -15.17
N GLY A 43 -3.31 -25.19 -14.48
CA GLY A 43 -1.93 -24.74 -14.44
C GLY A 43 -1.68 -23.42 -13.69
N TYR A 44 -2.61 -22.94 -12.84
CA TYR A 44 -2.48 -21.65 -12.15
C TYR A 44 -1.13 -21.45 -11.46
N LYS A 45 -0.57 -22.48 -10.80
CA LYS A 45 0.75 -22.41 -10.15
C LYS A 45 1.88 -22.10 -11.13
N LYS A 46 1.85 -22.72 -12.31
CA LYS A 46 2.85 -22.49 -13.36
C LYS A 46 2.71 -21.08 -13.94
N LYS A 47 1.47 -20.61 -14.12
CA LYS A 47 1.16 -19.25 -14.60
C LYS A 47 1.61 -18.18 -13.60
N LEU A 48 1.32 -18.36 -12.29
CA LEU A 48 1.65 -17.40 -11.23
C LEU A 48 3.15 -17.32 -10.93
N ARG A 49 3.90 -18.41 -11.13
CA ARG A 49 5.28 -18.51 -10.69
C ARG A 49 6.18 -17.34 -11.13
N PRO A 50 6.23 -16.92 -12.42
CA PRO A 50 7.10 -15.84 -12.84
C PRO A 50 6.73 -14.50 -12.19
N ALA A 51 5.43 -14.19 -12.11
CA ALA A 51 4.93 -12.98 -11.47
C ALA A 51 5.26 -12.97 -9.97
N VAL A 52 5.04 -14.08 -9.28
CA VAL A 52 5.36 -14.21 -7.85
C VAL A 52 6.85 -14.01 -7.59
N ILE A 53 7.74 -14.59 -8.40
CA ILE A 53 9.19 -14.39 -8.25
C ILE A 53 9.56 -12.92 -8.42
N ARG A 54 9.00 -12.24 -9.44
CA ARG A 54 9.26 -10.82 -9.67
C ARG A 54 8.77 -9.95 -8.51
N ALA A 55 7.56 -10.18 -8.01
CA ALA A 55 7.06 -9.51 -6.82
C ALA A 55 7.96 -9.75 -5.59
N MET A 56 8.44 -10.98 -5.39
CA MET A 56 9.33 -11.31 -4.29
C MET A 56 10.70 -10.62 -4.40
N ASP A 57 11.32 -10.63 -5.58
CA ASP A 57 12.58 -9.92 -5.82
C ASP A 57 12.42 -8.41 -5.59
N HIS A 58 11.29 -7.84 -6.03
CA HIS A 58 10.99 -6.43 -5.83
C HIS A 58 10.83 -6.06 -4.34
N VAL A 59 10.07 -6.83 -3.56
CA VAL A 59 9.90 -6.52 -2.12
C VAL A 59 11.20 -6.71 -1.33
N VAL A 60 12.06 -7.64 -1.73
CA VAL A 60 13.42 -7.77 -1.16
C VAL A 60 14.23 -6.51 -1.48
N MET A 61 14.23 -6.07 -2.74
CA MET A 61 14.92 -4.85 -3.16
C MET A 61 14.43 -3.61 -2.39
N LEU A 62 13.12 -3.46 -2.19
CA LEU A 62 12.55 -2.38 -1.39
C LEU A 62 13.01 -2.42 0.07
N ALA A 63 12.99 -3.60 0.69
CA ALA A 63 13.39 -3.75 2.09
C ALA A 63 14.89 -3.54 2.31
N GLU A 64 15.73 -3.98 1.38
CA GLU A 64 17.19 -3.80 1.44
C GLU A 64 17.63 -2.37 1.05
N GLY A 65 16.85 -1.67 0.22
CA GLY A 65 17.14 -0.30 -0.22
C GLY A 65 16.95 0.79 0.85
N MET A 66 16.32 0.46 1.99
CA MET A 66 16.09 1.38 3.10
C MET A 66 17.40 1.79 3.80
N ALA A 67 17.47 3.05 4.22
CA ALA A 67 18.59 3.57 4.98
C ALA A 67 18.83 2.78 6.30
N PRO A 68 20.07 2.81 6.83
CA PRO A 68 20.39 2.18 8.11
C PRO A 68 19.49 2.67 9.25
N ALA A 69 19.25 1.81 10.23
CA ALA A 69 18.37 2.11 11.34
C ALA A 69 18.91 3.25 12.22
N ILE A 70 18.04 4.21 12.54
CA ILE A 70 18.34 5.28 13.48
C ILE A 70 18.30 4.72 14.91
N VAL A 71 19.37 4.94 15.68
CA VAL A 71 19.42 4.49 17.07
C VAL A 71 18.76 5.52 17.99
N VAL A 72 17.60 5.15 18.53
CA VAL A 72 16.85 5.92 19.52
C VAL A 72 17.31 5.50 20.92
N LYS A 73 18.14 6.35 21.54
CA LYS A 73 18.63 6.24 22.91
C LYS A 73 18.47 7.59 23.63
N PRO A 74 18.63 7.66 24.97
CA PRO A 74 18.60 8.93 25.68
C PRO A 74 19.62 9.92 25.07
N GLY A 75 19.14 11.09 24.64
CA GLY A 75 19.96 12.13 24.01
C GLY A 75 20.08 12.04 22.48
N SER A 76 19.60 10.97 21.83
CA SER A 76 19.66 10.86 20.35
C SER A 76 18.94 11.99 19.64
N TYR A 77 17.86 12.51 20.21
CA TYR A 77 17.13 13.65 19.66
C TYR A 77 18.03 14.87 19.43
N ASP A 78 19.05 15.07 20.27
CA ASP A 78 19.89 16.26 20.16
C ASP A 78 21.00 16.11 19.12
N THR A 79 21.41 14.88 18.87
CA THR A 79 22.53 14.56 18.00
C THR A 79 22.10 14.16 16.59
N ASP A 80 20.93 13.54 16.43
CA ASP A 80 20.47 12.99 15.16
C ASP A 80 19.54 13.98 14.42
N PRO A 81 19.94 14.50 13.24
CA PRO A 81 19.13 15.42 12.47
C PRO A 81 17.77 14.85 12.05
N LYS A 82 17.70 13.56 11.71
CA LYS A 82 16.45 12.92 11.26
C LYS A 82 15.43 12.88 12.40
N LEU A 83 15.86 12.59 13.63
CA LEU A 83 14.95 12.62 14.78
C LEU A 83 14.40 14.03 15.06
N ARG A 84 15.22 15.08 14.88
CA ARG A 84 14.75 16.47 15.01
C ARG A 84 13.78 16.88 13.91
N THR A 85 13.99 16.34 12.71
CA THR A 85 13.09 16.57 11.58
C THR A 85 11.77 15.81 11.76
N PHE A 86 11.81 14.56 12.22
CA PHE A 86 10.63 13.71 12.38
C PHE A 86 9.77 14.06 13.59
N PHE A 87 10.34 14.61 14.66
CA PHE A 87 9.62 14.89 15.90
C PHE A 87 9.75 16.36 16.32
N ILE A 88 8.63 16.95 16.72
CA ILE A 88 8.55 18.37 17.12
C ILE A 88 9.45 18.66 18.33
N SER A 89 9.53 17.71 19.27
CA SER A 89 10.39 17.82 20.44
C SER A 89 10.75 16.45 21.00
N LYS A 90 11.76 16.41 21.88
CA LYS A 90 12.09 15.21 22.67
C LYS A 90 10.92 14.71 23.50
N ALA A 91 10.11 15.62 24.07
CA ALA A 91 8.93 15.26 24.87
C ALA A 91 7.84 14.63 24.00
N ASP A 92 7.62 15.21 22.82
CA ASP A 92 6.67 14.69 21.82
C ASP A 92 7.08 13.31 21.30
N MET A 93 8.36 13.12 20.94
CA MET A 93 8.90 11.83 20.55
C MET A 93 8.63 10.76 21.61
N ARG A 94 8.91 11.04 22.89
CA ARG A 94 8.64 10.10 23.99
C ARG A 94 7.15 9.81 24.15
N LYS A 95 6.30 10.83 24.03
CA LYS A 95 4.85 10.68 24.12
C LYS A 95 4.33 9.75 23.03
N ILE A 96 4.72 9.99 21.78
CA ILE A 96 4.34 9.19 20.62
C ILE A 96 4.78 7.73 20.82
N LEU A 97 6.06 7.50 21.12
CA LEU A 97 6.58 6.15 21.31
C LEU A 97 5.90 5.42 22.48
N ASN A 98 5.64 6.09 23.61
CA ASN A 98 4.92 5.49 24.75
C ASN A 98 3.45 5.18 24.46
N SER A 99 2.82 5.95 23.58
CA SER A 99 1.40 5.76 23.21
C SER A 99 1.18 4.73 22.10
N ASP A 100 2.25 4.25 21.45
CA ASP A 100 2.15 3.30 20.36
C ASP A 100 1.73 1.90 20.87
N ARG A 101 0.56 1.44 20.41
CA ARG A 101 -0.02 0.16 20.82
C ARG A 101 0.83 -1.04 20.41
N ASN A 102 1.44 -1.00 19.22
CA ASN A 102 2.25 -2.11 18.73
C ASN A 102 3.51 -2.28 19.58
N LEU A 103 4.11 -1.17 20.03
CA LEU A 103 5.23 -1.18 20.96
C LEU A 103 4.83 -1.71 22.34
N ALA A 104 3.68 -1.29 22.87
CA ALA A 104 3.16 -1.79 24.14
C ALA A 104 2.90 -3.31 24.08
N ASP A 105 2.19 -3.78 23.05
CA ASP A 105 1.88 -5.20 22.84
C ASP A 105 3.15 -6.04 22.70
N PHE A 106 4.14 -5.54 21.95
CA PHE A 106 5.43 -6.22 21.79
C PHE A 106 6.18 -6.36 23.12
N ARG A 107 6.19 -5.32 23.95
CA ARG A 107 6.79 -5.35 25.29
C ARG A 107 6.08 -6.33 26.22
N HIS A 108 4.75 -6.33 26.22
CA HIS A 108 3.96 -7.28 27.03
C HIS A 108 4.23 -8.74 26.65
N GLN A 109 4.31 -9.04 25.35
CA GLN A 109 4.59 -10.39 24.85
C GLN A 109 6.03 -10.85 25.10
N ASN A 110 6.97 -9.92 25.32
CA ASN A 110 8.39 -10.20 25.54
C ASN A 110 8.80 -9.72 26.94
N THR A 111 8.26 -10.39 27.97
CA THR A 111 8.36 -10.01 29.39
C THR A 111 9.75 -10.21 30.03
N GLY A 112 10.83 -10.23 29.23
CA GLY A 112 12.22 -10.33 29.67
C GLY A 112 13.04 -9.07 29.34
N THR A 113 14.36 -9.12 29.52
CA THR A 113 15.25 -8.04 29.08
C THR A 113 15.21 -7.96 27.55
N VAL A 114 14.47 -6.99 27.00
CA VAL A 114 14.49 -6.68 25.56
C VAL A 114 15.49 -5.53 25.37
N PRO A 115 16.78 -5.81 25.08
CA PRO A 115 17.78 -4.75 25.08
C PRO A 115 17.56 -3.74 23.94
N LEU A 116 17.04 -4.21 22.79
CA LEU A 116 16.84 -3.40 21.59
C LEU A 116 15.58 -3.86 20.83
N ILE A 117 14.66 -2.94 20.60
CA ILE A 117 13.46 -3.13 19.77
C ILE A 117 13.73 -2.45 18.44
N ARG A 118 13.59 -3.19 17.34
CA ARG A 118 13.75 -2.65 15.98
C ARG A 118 12.39 -2.58 15.31
N ALA A 119 12.14 -1.49 14.61
CA ALA A 119 10.85 -1.22 13.98
C ALA A 119 11.03 -0.37 12.73
N MET A 120 10.01 -0.37 11.87
CA MET A 120 9.83 0.68 10.88
C MET A 120 8.97 1.78 11.50
N LEU A 121 9.50 3.00 11.52
CA LEU A 121 8.74 4.21 11.78
C LEU A 121 8.18 4.71 10.44
N ALA A 122 6.85 4.82 10.34
CA ALA A 122 6.17 5.43 9.21
C ALA A 122 5.45 6.71 9.64
N MET A 123 5.41 7.69 8.76
CA MET A 123 4.83 9.01 9.00
C MET A 123 4.35 9.65 7.70
N GLU A 124 3.43 10.59 7.83
CA GLU A 124 2.93 11.40 6.72
C GLU A 124 3.66 12.75 6.69
N LYS A 125 4.21 13.13 5.54
CA LYS A 125 4.85 14.44 5.35
C LYS A 125 3.76 15.49 5.10
N HIS A 126 3.76 16.56 5.87
CA HIS A 126 2.89 17.71 5.68
C HIS A 126 3.72 18.97 5.40
N GLU A 127 3.37 19.71 4.35
CA GLU A 127 3.99 20.99 4.02
C GLU A 127 2.95 22.11 4.18
N SER A 128 3.26 23.10 5.01
CA SER A 128 2.40 24.26 5.25
C SER A 128 3.10 25.53 4.81
N VAL A 129 2.39 26.35 4.03
CA VAL A 129 2.89 27.64 3.55
C VAL A 129 2.40 28.73 4.48
N PHE A 130 3.32 29.55 4.98
CA PHE A 130 2.99 30.70 5.81
C PHE A 130 3.89 31.88 5.47
N ILE A 131 3.47 33.07 5.88
CA ILE A 131 4.22 34.31 5.67
C ILE A 131 5.06 34.57 6.92
N GLY A 132 6.38 34.72 6.74
CA GLY A 132 7.33 34.91 7.83
C GLY A 132 8.41 35.92 7.50
N ALA A 133 9.23 36.26 8.50
CA ALA A 133 10.43 37.07 8.29
C ALA A 133 11.59 36.19 7.83
N ALA A 134 12.33 36.62 6.81
CA ALA A 134 13.55 35.96 6.34
C ALA A 134 14.73 36.93 6.40
N LEU A 135 15.88 36.44 6.82
CA LEU A 135 17.12 37.21 6.80
C LEU A 135 17.81 37.03 5.44
N SER A 136 18.16 38.14 4.79
CA SER A 136 18.97 38.16 3.56
C SER A 136 20.18 39.06 3.77
N GLY A 137 21.35 38.46 4.03
CA GLY A 137 22.52 39.20 4.52
C GLY A 137 22.23 39.79 5.91
N ASP A 138 22.33 41.11 6.04
CA ASP A 138 22.01 41.85 7.28
C ASP A 138 20.60 42.46 7.28
N ILE A 139 19.79 42.21 6.25
CA ILE A 139 18.45 42.80 6.09
C ILE A 139 17.38 41.77 6.46
N VAL A 140 16.48 42.14 7.38
CA VAL A 140 15.27 41.37 7.70
C VAL A 140 14.17 41.75 6.71
N LEU A 141 13.81 40.80 5.84
CA LEU A 141 12.68 40.91 4.94
C LEU A 141 11.44 40.36 5.63
N HIS A 142 10.43 41.21 5.80
CA HIS A 142 9.10 40.78 6.22
C HIS A 142 8.29 40.30 5.00
N ASP A 143 7.21 39.57 5.27
CA ASP A 143 6.27 39.06 4.27
C ASP A 143 6.82 38.07 3.23
N VAL A 144 7.81 37.26 3.63
CA VAL A 144 8.39 36.23 2.76
C VAL A 144 7.60 34.92 2.90
N PRO A 145 7.13 34.31 1.79
CA PRO A 145 6.51 32.99 1.84
C PRO A 145 7.54 31.93 2.25
N GLN A 146 7.24 31.20 3.31
CA GLN A 146 8.04 30.12 3.88
C GLN A 146 7.24 28.82 3.88
N VAL A 147 7.94 27.70 3.75
CA VAL A 147 7.35 26.36 3.79
C VAL A 147 7.86 25.66 5.04
N ALA A 148 6.98 25.41 6.00
CA ALA A 148 7.27 24.54 7.13
C ALA A 148 6.95 23.09 6.74
N VAL A 149 7.88 22.18 7.05
CA VAL A 149 7.72 20.75 6.86
C VAL A 149 7.52 20.12 8.23
N SER A 150 6.40 19.43 8.42
CA SER A 150 6.10 18.62 9.59
C SER A 150 5.86 17.17 9.19
N PHE A 151 5.99 16.28 10.16
CA PHE A 151 5.68 14.87 10.01
C PHE A 151 4.65 14.49 11.06
N GLU A 152 3.61 13.79 10.63
CA GLU A 152 2.44 13.50 11.43
C GLU A 152 2.08 12.02 11.33
N ALA A 153 1.09 11.61 12.12
CA ALA A 153 0.55 10.25 12.13
C ALA A 153 1.62 9.15 12.30
N HIS A 154 2.63 9.39 13.16
CA HIS A 154 3.70 8.45 13.45
C HIS A 154 3.16 7.09 13.91
N ARG A 155 3.62 6.03 13.25
CA ARG A 155 3.25 4.65 13.58
C ARG A 155 4.46 3.74 13.52
N LEU A 156 4.55 2.82 14.47
CA LEU A 156 5.54 1.75 14.46
C LEU A 156 4.97 0.49 13.83
N PHE A 157 5.71 -0.10 12.91
CA PHE A 157 5.38 -1.34 12.25
C PHE A 157 6.50 -2.36 12.38
N ASP A 158 6.13 -3.63 12.26
CA ASP A 158 7.06 -4.75 12.05
C ASP A 158 8.16 -4.85 13.14
N LEU A 159 7.72 -4.70 14.39
CA LEU A 159 8.59 -4.73 15.57
C LEU A 159 9.23 -6.10 15.76
N ALA A 160 10.55 -6.12 15.95
CA ALA A 160 11.30 -7.33 16.21
C ALA A 160 12.57 -7.07 17.05
N ALA A 161 13.15 -8.15 17.58
CA ALA A 161 14.40 -8.08 18.33
C ALA A 161 15.65 -7.93 17.43
N SER A 162 15.55 -8.24 16.14
CA SER A 162 16.66 -8.19 15.19
C SER A 162 16.28 -7.45 13.91
N GLU A 163 17.27 -6.80 13.29
CA GLU A 163 17.03 -6.01 12.07
C GLU A 163 16.63 -6.91 10.91
N LYS A 164 17.26 -8.09 10.82
CA LYS A 164 16.92 -9.12 9.85
C LYS A 164 15.44 -9.51 9.95
N GLU A 165 14.92 -9.68 11.17
CA GLU A 165 13.51 -10.03 11.36
C GLU A 165 12.58 -8.86 11.01
N THR A 166 12.94 -7.61 11.36
CA THR A 166 12.18 -6.43 10.93
C THR A 166 12.13 -6.32 9.40
N ARG A 167 13.26 -6.45 8.70
CA ARG A 167 13.30 -6.43 7.22
C ARG A 167 12.47 -7.56 6.62
N ARG A 168 12.50 -8.76 7.21
CA ARG A 168 11.67 -9.89 6.81
C ARG A 168 10.17 -9.61 6.93
N LEU A 169 9.75 -9.01 8.05
CA LEU A 169 8.36 -8.61 8.27
C LEU A 169 7.92 -7.52 7.28
N LEU A 170 8.83 -6.59 6.95
CA LEU A 170 8.60 -5.56 5.93
C LEU A 170 8.40 -6.15 4.53
N GLN A 171 9.25 -7.09 4.12
CA GLN A 171 9.10 -7.80 2.83
C GLN A 171 7.73 -8.48 2.75
N LYS A 172 7.33 -9.17 3.82
CA LYS A 172 6.00 -9.78 3.90
C LYS A 172 4.89 -8.74 3.78
N ARG A 173 4.98 -7.63 4.52
CA ARG A 173 3.97 -6.55 4.47
C ARG A 173 3.86 -5.95 3.07
N ALA A 174 4.99 -5.70 2.41
CA ALA A 174 5.02 -5.17 1.05
C ALA A 174 4.35 -6.15 0.06
N TYR A 175 4.65 -7.44 0.17
CA TYR A 175 3.99 -8.47 -0.65
C TYR A 175 2.49 -8.53 -0.38
N ASP A 176 2.08 -8.51 0.89
CA ASP A 176 0.67 -8.50 1.29
C ASP A 176 -0.07 -7.24 0.79
N ASN A 177 0.62 -6.11 0.66
CA ASN A 177 0.06 -4.90 0.08
C ASN A 177 -0.27 -5.08 -1.41
N LEU A 178 0.63 -5.71 -2.18
CA LEU A 178 0.36 -6.07 -3.58
C LEU A 178 -0.85 -7.00 -3.69
N LEU A 179 -0.96 -8.00 -2.80
CA LEU A 179 -2.12 -8.89 -2.77
C LEU A 179 -3.41 -8.14 -2.42
N SER A 180 -3.36 -7.21 -1.47
CA SER A 180 -4.52 -6.37 -1.12
C SER A 180 -4.98 -5.51 -2.30
N LEU A 181 -4.06 -5.02 -3.13
CA LEU A 181 -4.38 -4.30 -4.35
C LEU A 181 -5.05 -5.23 -5.39
N ALA A 182 -4.49 -6.42 -5.62
CA ALA A 182 -5.08 -7.40 -6.53
C ALA A 182 -6.48 -7.83 -6.07
N LEU A 183 -6.65 -8.10 -4.77
CA LEU A 183 -7.96 -8.40 -4.18
C LEU A 183 -8.96 -7.27 -4.44
N ARG A 184 -8.56 -6.01 -4.20
CA ARG A 184 -9.42 -4.85 -4.43
C ARG A 184 -9.86 -4.75 -5.89
N ARG A 185 -8.94 -4.93 -6.84
CA ARG A 185 -9.25 -4.95 -8.29
C ARG A 185 -10.24 -6.06 -8.63
N ILE A 186 -10.03 -7.27 -8.11
CA ILE A 186 -10.97 -8.40 -8.26
C ILE A 186 -12.34 -8.07 -7.67
N THR A 187 -12.40 -7.46 -6.48
CA THR A 187 -13.66 -7.07 -5.83
C THR A 187 -14.42 -6.01 -6.63
N ILE A 188 -13.72 -5.03 -7.21
CA ILE A 188 -14.33 -4.03 -8.09
C ILE A 188 -14.95 -4.73 -9.31
N MET A 189 -14.19 -5.61 -9.96
CA MET A 189 -14.64 -6.36 -11.12
C MET A 189 -15.87 -7.23 -10.81
N LYS A 190 -15.87 -7.93 -9.67
CA LYS A 190 -17.04 -8.68 -9.17
C LYS A 190 -18.26 -7.79 -8.99
N THR A 191 -18.06 -6.63 -8.34
CA THR A 191 -19.16 -5.70 -8.04
C THR A 191 -19.75 -5.10 -9.31
N GLU A 192 -18.92 -4.77 -10.30
CA GLU A 192 -19.36 -4.25 -11.59
C GLU A 192 -20.17 -5.29 -12.36
N ARG A 193 -19.68 -6.53 -12.40
CA ARG A 193 -20.41 -7.65 -13.00
C ARG A 193 -21.77 -7.87 -12.34
N GLU A 194 -21.82 -7.96 -11.01
CA GLU A 194 -23.07 -8.17 -10.28
C GLU A 194 -24.10 -7.06 -10.58
N LYS A 195 -23.65 -5.81 -10.76
CA LYS A 195 -24.52 -4.70 -11.17
C LYS A 195 -25.06 -4.91 -12.58
N LEU A 196 -24.21 -5.29 -13.53
CA LEU A 196 -24.61 -5.57 -14.90
C LEU A 196 -25.57 -6.75 -15.00
N GLU A 197 -25.32 -7.85 -14.27
CA GLU A 197 -26.21 -9.01 -14.22
C GLU A 197 -27.59 -8.66 -13.63
N ARG A 198 -27.62 -7.87 -12.55
CA ARG A 198 -28.90 -7.35 -11.99
C ARG A 198 -29.63 -6.48 -13.00
N TYR A 199 -28.91 -5.62 -13.72
CA TYR A 199 -29.51 -4.76 -14.73
C TYR A 199 -30.05 -5.57 -15.93
N ARG A 200 -29.31 -6.61 -16.37
CA ARG A 200 -29.76 -7.57 -17.38
C ARG A 200 -31.07 -8.25 -16.96
N MET A 201 -31.15 -8.78 -15.73
CA MET A 201 -32.37 -9.43 -15.23
C MET A 201 -33.57 -8.48 -15.20
N LEU A 202 -33.37 -7.22 -14.79
CA LEU A 202 -34.42 -6.20 -14.77
C LEU A 202 -34.90 -5.88 -16.20
N LEU A 203 -33.99 -5.69 -17.15
CA LEU A 203 -34.36 -5.43 -18.55
C LEU A 203 -35.03 -6.64 -19.21
N GLN A 204 -34.59 -7.87 -18.92
CA GLN A 204 -35.28 -9.08 -19.39
C GLN A 204 -36.69 -9.20 -18.83
N SER A 205 -36.89 -8.88 -17.54
CA SER A 205 -38.22 -8.83 -16.94
C SER A 205 -39.09 -7.76 -17.60
N LYS A 206 -38.56 -6.56 -17.84
CA LYS A 206 -39.27 -5.48 -18.55
C LYS A 206 -39.63 -5.90 -19.98
N LEU A 207 -38.71 -6.50 -20.71
CA LEU A 207 -38.94 -6.99 -22.07
C LEU A 207 -40.06 -8.04 -22.09
N ASN A 208 -40.03 -9.00 -21.17
CA ASN A 208 -41.08 -10.01 -21.03
C ASN A 208 -42.45 -9.38 -20.72
N LEU A 209 -42.50 -8.31 -19.90
CA LEU A 209 -43.74 -7.59 -19.63
C LEU A 209 -44.25 -6.83 -20.86
N LEU A 210 -43.38 -6.12 -21.58
CA LEU A 210 -43.74 -5.42 -22.83
C LEU A 210 -44.25 -6.41 -23.90
N GLN A 211 -43.60 -7.56 -24.04
CA GLN A 211 -44.01 -8.60 -24.98
C GLN A 211 -45.33 -9.29 -24.58
N ARG A 212 -45.62 -9.43 -23.28
CA ARG A 212 -46.89 -9.96 -22.77
C ARG A 212 -48.02 -8.92 -22.77
N GLY A 213 -47.69 -7.62 -22.64
CA GLY A 213 -48.63 -6.50 -22.66
C GLY A 213 -49.27 -6.25 -24.04
N GLY A 214 -48.64 -6.73 -25.12
CA GLY A 214 -49.17 -6.63 -26.49
C GLY A 214 -50.40 -7.50 -26.82
N TRP A 215 -51.11 -8.04 -25.81
CA TRP A 215 -52.39 -8.77 -25.95
C TRP A 215 -53.61 -7.92 -25.54
N GLY A 216 -53.45 -6.61 -25.34
CA GLY A 216 -54.54 -5.68 -25.08
C GLY A 216 -54.87 -4.83 -26.32
N PHE A 217 -56.14 -4.81 -26.71
CA PHE A 217 -56.69 -3.97 -27.77
C PHE A 217 -56.32 -2.48 -27.58
N ASP A 218 -55.42 -1.89 -28.38
CA ASP A 218 -55.48 -0.47 -28.80
C ASP A 218 -54.36 -0.04 -29.78
N GLU A 219 -54.63 1.02 -30.55
CA GLU A 219 -53.86 1.60 -31.67
C GLU A 219 -52.45 2.18 -31.34
N ALA A 220 -51.84 1.86 -30.20
CA ALA A 220 -50.57 2.43 -29.71
C ALA A 220 -49.29 1.68 -30.14
N LEU A 221 -49.37 0.81 -31.16
CA LEU A 221 -48.30 -0.12 -31.58
C LEU A 221 -46.96 0.53 -32.00
N GLY A 222 -46.94 1.81 -32.31
CA GLY A 222 -45.72 2.51 -32.73
C GLY A 222 -44.74 2.78 -31.58
N ASP A 223 -45.24 3.27 -30.45
CA ASP A 223 -44.42 3.68 -29.31
C ASP A 223 -43.90 2.45 -28.52
N GLU A 224 -44.75 1.42 -28.37
CA GLU A 224 -44.37 0.16 -27.73
C GLU A 224 -43.29 -0.61 -28.50
N ARG A 225 -43.34 -0.62 -29.84
CA ARG A 225 -42.29 -1.24 -30.67
C ARG A 225 -40.96 -0.50 -30.57
N MET A 226 -40.99 0.83 -30.46
CA MET A 226 -39.78 1.63 -30.22
C MET A 226 -39.20 1.37 -28.82
N ASP A 227 -40.05 1.17 -27.81
CA ASP A 227 -39.63 0.85 -26.45
C ASP A 227 -39.03 -0.57 -26.32
N VAL A 228 -39.58 -1.56 -27.03
CA VAL A 228 -39.01 -2.91 -27.13
C VAL A 228 -37.62 -2.87 -27.77
N ALA A 229 -37.49 -2.25 -28.95
CA ALA A 229 -36.20 -2.16 -29.65
C ALA A 229 -35.14 -1.42 -28.82
N ARG A 230 -35.55 -0.41 -28.04
CA ARG A 230 -34.66 0.31 -27.11
C ARG A 230 -34.17 -0.60 -25.98
N VAL A 231 -35.06 -1.39 -25.37
CA VAL A 231 -34.70 -2.34 -24.31
C VAL A 231 -33.79 -3.44 -24.84
N GLU A 232 -34.05 -3.99 -26.02
CA GLU A 232 -33.19 -4.99 -26.68
C GLU A 232 -31.80 -4.44 -26.97
N LYS A 233 -31.69 -3.19 -27.48
CA LYS A 233 -30.41 -2.54 -27.70
C LYS A 233 -29.62 -2.33 -26.40
N GLN A 234 -30.30 -1.99 -25.31
CA GLN A 234 -29.67 -1.89 -23.98
C GLN A 234 -29.21 -3.25 -23.47
N LEU A 235 -30.00 -4.31 -23.69
CA LEU A 235 -29.64 -5.67 -23.33
C LEU A 235 -28.37 -6.14 -24.05
N ALA A 236 -28.30 -5.94 -25.37
CA ALA A 236 -27.14 -6.30 -26.19
C ALA A 236 -25.87 -5.57 -25.73
N ARG A 237 -25.99 -4.31 -25.30
CA ARG A 237 -24.87 -3.56 -24.73
C ARG A 237 -24.38 -4.19 -23.42
N ILE A 238 -25.28 -4.50 -22.49
CA ILE A 238 -24.92 -5.15 -21.21
C ILE A 238 -24.29 -6.51 -21.45
N GLU A 239 -24.79 -7.29 -22.42
CA GLU A 239 -24.21 -8.58 -22.78
C GLU A 239 -22.78 -8.41 -23.33
N SER A 240 -22.53 -7.38 -24.13
CA SER A 240 -21.18 -7.01 -24.57
C SER A 240 -20.29 -6.62 -23.39
N ASP A 241 -20.76 -5.74 -22.50
CA ASP A 241 -20.01 -5.28 -21.33
C ASP A 241 -19.69 -6.46 -20.38
N LEU A 242 -20.62 -7.42 -20.20
CA LEU A 242 -20.41 -8.65 -19.43
C LEU A 242 -19.38 -9.58 -20.08
N LEU A 243 -19.37 -9.69 -21.41
CA LEU A 243 -18.38 -10.48 -22.15
C LEU A 243 -16.98 -9.88 -22.04
N GLU A 244 -16.86 -8.55 -22.04
CA GLU A 244 -15.58 -7.85 -21.85
C GLU A 244 -14.97 -8.10 -20.46
N ILE A 245 -15.79 -8.15 -19.41
CA ILE A 245 -15.34 -8.49 -18.05
C ILE A 245 -14.93 -9.98 -17.96
N GLY A 246 -15.50 -10.83 -18.82
CA GLY A 246 -15.24 -12.26 -18.94
C GLY A 246 -16.56 -13.04 -19.01
N GLY A 247 -16.69 -13.95 -19.97
CA GLY A 247 -17.82 -14.90 -19.99
C GLY A 247 -17.87 -15.74 -18.70
N ASP A 248 -19.02 -16.33 -18.37
CA ASP A 248 -19.21 -17.15 -17.16
C ASP A 248 -18.09 -18.24 -17.02
N ASP A 249 -17.64 -18.80 -18.14
CA ASP A 249 -16.63 -19.84 -18.20
C ASP A 249 -15.17 -19.36 -18.03
N HIS A 250 -14.90 -18.05 -18.11
CA HIS A 250 -13.53 -17.48 -18.10
C HIS A 250 -13.28 -16.52 -16.92
N MET A 251 -14.19 -16.48 -15.95
CA MET A 251 -14.10 -15.54 -14.82
C MET A 251 -12.89 -15.80 -13.93
N LEU A 252 -12.53 -17.06 -13.71
CA LEU A 252 -11.39 -17.40 -12.87
C LEU A 252 -10.07 -17.08 -13.58
N GLU A 253 -10.04 -17.21 -14.91
CA GLU A 253 -8.94 -16.75 -15.76
C GLU A 253 -8.77 -15.24 -15.69
N ALA A 254 -9.86 -14.48 -15.69
CA ALA A 254 -9.83 -13.02 -15.51
C ALA A 254 -9.29 -12.63 -14.12
N TYR A 255 -9.75 -13.29 -13.04
CA TYR A 255 -9.21 -13.04 -11.69
C TYR A 255 -7.72 -13.40 -11.60
N LEU A 256 -7.32 -14.54 -12.18
CA LEU A 256 -5.91 -14.91 -12.26
C LEU A 256 -5.11 -13.86 -13.05
N GLY A 257 -5.67 -13.33 -14.15
CA GLY A 257 -5.09 -12.24 -14.93
C GLY A 257 -4.79 -11.00 -14.10
N VAL A 258 -5.72 -10.59 -13.23
CA VAL A 258 -5.52 -9.46 -12.30
C VAL A 258 -4.36 -9.73 -11.34
N VAL A 259 -4.27 -10.94 -10.78
CA VAL A 259 -3.15 -11.29 -9.87
C VAL A 259 -1.82 -11.32 -10.62
N LEU A 260 -1.81 -11.86 -11.84
CA LEU A 260 -0.63 -11.90 -12.71
C LEU A 260 -0.14 -10.50 -13.08
N ASP A 261 -1.05 -9.59 -13.40
CA ASP A 261 -0.73 -8.20 -13.72
C ASP A 261 -0.07 -7.51 -12.52
N VAL A 262 -0.73 -7.55 -11.35
CA VAL A 262 -0.26 -6.86 -10.14
C VAL A 262 1.08 -7.41 -9.64
N LEU A 263 1.25 -8.73 -9.63
CA LEU A 263 2.52 -9.35 -9.20
C LEU A 263 3.58 -9.33 -10.31
N GLY A 264 3.18 -9.20 -11.57
CA GLY A 264 4.07 -9.12 -12.72
C GLY A 264 4.70 -7.73 -12.89
N HIS A 265 4.03 -6.69 -12.39
CA HIS A 265 4.49 -5.29 -12.45
C HIS A 265 4.50 -4.63 -11.05
N PRO A 266 5.17 -5.23 -10.05
CA PRO A 266 5.11 -4.75 -8.66
C PRO A 266 5.68 -3.33 -8.51
N GLU A 267 6.64 -2.94 -9.34
CA GLU A 267 7.23 -1.61 -9.39
C GLU A 267 6.25 -0.49 -9.76
N GLU A 268 5.19 -0.79 -10.51
CA GLU A 268 4.14 0.18 -10.86
C GLU A 268 3.18 0.43 -9.69
N HIS A 269 3.16 -0.49 -8.72
CA HIS A 269 2.17 -0.48 -7.65
C HIS A 269 2.75 -0.06 -6.31
N LEU A 270 4.03 -0.33 -6.08
CA LEU A 270 4.72 -0.01 -4.84
C LEU A 270 6.19 0.30 -5.17
N TRP A 271 6.65 1.53 -4.92
CA TRP A 271 8.04 1.89 -5.20
C TRP A 271 8.65 2.77 -4.12
N PHE A 272 9.97 2.77 -4.08
CA PHE A 272 10.75 3.62 -3.20
C PHE A 272 11.22 4.86 -3.95
N SER A 273 11.12 6.01 -3.31
CA SER A 273 11.76 7.24 -3.78
C SER A 273 12.52 7.88 -2.63
N LYS A 274 13.58 8.62 -2.96
CA LYS A 274 14.31 9.43 -2.00
C LYS A 274 14.03 10.89 -2.26
N GLU A 275 13.77 11.64 -1.20
CA GLU A 275 13.62 13.10 -1.27
C GLU A 275 14.61 13.72 -0.30
N THR A 276 15.46 14.62 -0.80
CA THR A 276 16.40 15.35 0.06
C THR A 276 15.85 16.72 0.38
N LEU A 277 15.74 17.03 1.67
CA LEU A 277 15.26 18.30 2.17
C LEU A 277 16.38 19.07 2.86
N THR A 278 16.50 20.36 2.56
CA THR A 278 17.34 21.27 3.36
C THR A 278 16.41 22.04 4.31
N ILE A 279 16.53 21.78 5.60
CA ILE A 279 15.62 22.31 6.63
C ILE A 279 16.43 22.97 7.75
N ASP A 280 15.95 24.07 8.30
CA ASP A 280 16.56 24.70 9.49
C ASP A 280 16.06 24.08 10.81
N ARG A 281 16.53 24.60 11.95
CA ARG A 281 16.12 24.10 13.28
C ARG A 281 14.63 24.22 13.58
N MET A 282 13.90 25.05 12.84
CA MET A 282 12.47 25.31 13.02
C MET A 282 11.59 24.46 12.09
N GLY A 283 12.17 23.55 11.30
CA GLY A 283 11.40 22.77 10.34
C GLY A 283 11.11 23.51 9.03
N ILE A 284 11.74 24.66 8.79
CA ILE A 284 11.47 25.49 7.59
C ILE A 284 12.41 25.08 6.45
N LYS A 285 11.82 24.80 5.28
CA LYS A 285 12.56 24.46 4.05
C LYS A 285 13.36 25.67 3.56
N ARG A 286 14.65 25.47 3.30
CA ARG A 286 15.57 26.48 2.78
C ARG A 286 16.09 26.07 1.40
N ARG A 287 16.40 27.06 0.55
CA ARG A 287 16.90 26.81 -0.83
C ARG A 287 18.38 26.45 -0.88
N GLN A 288 19.16 26.83 0.14
CA GLN A 288 20.59 26.59 0.22
C GLN A 288 20.96 26.22 1.65
N THR A 289 22.01 25.41 1.79
CA THR A 289 22.64 25.11 3.07
C THR A 289 23.47 26.32 3.51
N ALA A 290 23.02 27.03 4.55
CA ALA A 290 23.72 28.16 5.16
C ALA A 290 23.49 28.17 6.68
N GLY A 291 24.56 28.35 7.46
CA GLY A 291 24.49 28.41 8.92
C GLY A 291 23.96 27.13 9.57
N ASP A 292 22.80 27.22 10.24
CA ASP A 292 22.19 26.16 11.05
C ASP A 292 21.30 25.17 10.26
N THR A 293 21.24 25.28 8.93
CA THR A 293 20.47 24.36 8.06
C THR A 293 21.12 22.99 7.96
N ARG A 294 20.31 21.93 7.93
CA ARG A 294 20.76 20.55 7.72
C ARG A 294 20.07 19.92 6.54
N GLU A 295 20.83 19.11 5.82
CA GLU A 295 20.31 18.29 4.73
C GLU A 295 19.84 16.93 5.30
N VAL A 296 18.61 16.55 4.98
CA VAL A 296 17.99 15.33 5.47
C VAL A 296 17.40 14.57 4.28
N THR A 297 17.95 13.38 4.01
CA THR A 297 17.40 12.46 3.01
C THR A 297 16.27 11.63 3.63
N LEU A 298 15.09 11.78 3.06
CA LEU A 298 13.89 11.01 3.35
C LEU A 298 13.80 9.80 2.44
N ASP A 299 13.43 8.69 3.05
CA ASP A 299 13.06 7.45 2.39
C ASP A 299 11.53 7.43 2.30
N ILE A 300 10.96 7.34 1.10
CA ILE A 300 9.52 7.44 0.86
C ILE A 300 9.04 6.19 0.14
N ILE A 301 8.04 5.52 0.72
CA ILE A 301 7.28 4.46 0.05
C ILE A 301 6.06 5.10 -0.59
N ASN A 302 5.90 4.87 -1.88
CA ASN A 302 4.75 5.33 -2.65
C ASN A 302 3.98 4.15 -3.20
N ASN A 303 2.69 4.35 -3.46
CA ASN A 303 1.88 3.37 -4.15
C ASN A 303 1.08 4.00 -5.31
N SER A 304 0.55 3.12 -6.19
CA SER A 304 -0.28 3.52 -7.34
C SER A 304 -1.60 4.20 -6.95
N GLU A 305 -1.98 4.19 -5.67
CA GLU A 305 -3.18 4.86 -5.17
C GLU A 305 -2.91 6.31 -4.73
N GLY A 306 -1.71 6.83 -5.01
CA GLY A 306 -1.30 8.19 -4.66
C GLY A 306 -0.98 8.39 -3.17
N ARG A 307 -0.79 7.30 -2.41
CA ARG A 307 -0.34 7.39 -1.02
C ARG A 307 1.17 7.38 -0.96
N SER A 308 1.71 8.28 -0.16
CA SER A 308 3.14 8.40 0.11
C SER A 308 3.37 8.43 1.62
N LEU A 309 4.26 7.55 2.10
CA LEU A 309 4.66 7.51 3.51
C LEU A 309 6.17 7.66 3.59
N VAL A 310 6.60 8.56 4.47
CA VAL A 310 8.00 8.64 4.85
C VAL A 310 8.27 7.52 5.83
N VAL A 311 9.33 6.75 5.59
CA VAL A 311 9.70 5.61 6.40
C VAL A 311 11.14 5.70 6.86
N SER A 312 11.40 5.20 8.06
CA SER A 312 12.76 5.01 8.56
C SER A 312 12.82 3.79 9.44
N LEU A 313 13.87 2.99 9.30
CA LEU A 313 14.19 1.98 10.30
C LEU A 313 14.66 2.68 11.57
N ILE A 314 14.20 2.20 12.73
CA ILE A 314 14.62 2.70 14.02
C ILE A 314 14.97 1.53 14.95
N THR A 315 15.94 1.76 15.83
CA THR A 315 16.31 0.86 16.92
C THR A 315 16.10 1.59 18.24
N ILE A 316 15.09 1.18 18.99
CA ILE A 316 14.72 1.72 20.30
C ILE A 316 15.44 0.90 21.37
N SER A 317 16.26 1.54 22.19
CA SER A 317 16.81 0.90 23.39
C SER A 317 15.74 0.80 24.49
N GLY A 318 15.78 -0.29 25.29
CA GLY A 318 14.86 -0.49 26.40
C GLY A 318 14.78 0.71 27.36
N ASP A 319 15.89 1.43 27.53
CA ASP A 319 16.01 2.59 28.42
C ASP A 319 15.71 3.94 27.73
N ALA A 320 15.38 3.93 26.43
CA ALA A 320 15.27 5.14 25.62
C ALA A 320 13.97 5.93 25.80
N ILE A 321 12.98 5.33 26.46
CA ILE A 321 11.62 5.86 26.58
C ILE A 321 11.19 5.85 28.04
#